data_AF-A0A6A6G5U3-F1
#
_entry.id   AF-A0A6A6G5U3-F1
#
_cell.length_a   1.000
_cell.length_b   1.000
_cell.length_c   1.000
_cell.angle_alpha   90.00
_cell.angle_beta   90.00
_cell.angle_gamma   90.00
#
_symmetry.space_group_name_H-M   'P 1'
#
loop_
_entity.id
_entity.type
_entity.pdbx_description
1 polymer ?
#
loop_
_entity_poly.entity_id
_entity_poly.type
_entity_poly.pdbx_seq_one_letter_code
_entity_poly.pdbx_strand_id
1 'polypeptide(L)'
;HHHHHHHAHPPHTTHHHHHTKPAAPVPAPKIHVKSQEVFDMALTKPRVHLGSALYSPNLTLSSNKPRPLEEMKRFFAAAPGPIPYFPEKENGSFTIRVPRSYLASSYAESVPVAGGLEEICDRRALWGTEIYTDDSDVVAAAVHSGWIKGDFGAYSDDLRALEAQTEMNGTNGDKTNGDTPHSNETPDKLDTKPVHPVFIPADRDMHITVVILPPLSKYEGSVLHHLKSRTWGGDHDGMSFIIQRIEFVDEGRETRYVERGMGARKRKV
;
A
#
# COMPACT_ATOMS: atom_id res chain seq x y z
N HIS A 1 -86.80 -22.61 12.39
CA HIS A 1 -86.11 -21.77 13.40
C HIS A 1 -84.80 -22.43 13.77
N HIS A 2 -83.69 -21.91 13.24
CA HIS A 2 -82.47 -21.57 13.99
C HIS A 2 -81.43 -21.05 12.99
N HIS A 3 -81.02 -19.81 13.22
CA HIS A 3 -80.03 -19.08 12.44
C HIS A 3 -78.63 -19.50 12.85
N HIS A 4 -77.76 -19.76 11.88
CA HIS A 4 -76.31 -19.74 12.08
C HIS A 4 -75.70 -18.66 11.20
N HIS A 5 -75.15 -17.64 11.87
CA HIS A 5 -74.37 -16.57 11.25
C HIS A 5 -73.00 -17.10 10.84
N HIS A 6 -72.68 -17.03 9.54
CA HIS A 6 -71.31 -17.13 9.07
C HIS A 6 -70.65 -15.75 9.20
N HIS A 7 -69.64 -15.64 10.07
CA HIS A 7 -68.75 -14.49 10.08
C HIS A 7 -67.86 -14.55 8.84
N ALA A 8 -68.09 -13.64 7.89
CA ALA A 8 -67.14 -13.38 6.81
C ALA A 8 -65.99 -12.56 7.37
N HIS A 9 -64.78 -13.15 7.40
CA HIS A 9 -63.57 -12.38 7.64
C HIS A 9 -63.34 -11.44 6.45
N PRO A 10 -63.08 -10.13 6.66
CA PRO A 10 -62.72 -9.23 5.58
C PRO A 10 -61.37 -9.67 4.96
N PRO A 11 -61.19 -9.56 3.64
CA PRO A 11 -59.92 -9.87 3.00
C PRO A 11 -58.85 -8.91 3.51
N HIS A 12 -57.80 -9.47 4.13
CA HIS A 12 -56.60 -8.71 4.47
C HIS A 12 -55.97 -8.18 3.18
N THR A 13 -55.85 -6.85 3.10
CA THR A 13 -55.10 -6.18 2.05
C THR A 13 -53.63 -6.57 2.15
N THR A 14 -53.09 -7.21 1.11
CA THR A 14 -51.67 -7.50 0.99
C THR A 14 -50.90 -6.18 0.94
N HIS A 15 -50.24 -5.81 2.03
CA HIS A 15 -49.28 -4.71 2.04
C HIS A 15 -48.07 -5.11 1.21
N HIS A 16 -48.03 -4.66 -0.04
CA HIS A 16 -46.82 -4.72 -0.84
C HIS A 16 -45.80 -3.76 -0.24
N HIS A 17 -44.84 -4.30 0.51
CA HIS A 17 -43.63 -3.56 0.83
C HIS A 17 -42.89 -3.31 -0.48
N HIS A 18 -43.02 -2.10 -1.02
CA HIS A 18 -42.09 -1.60 -2.02
C HIS A 18 -40.71 -1.62 -1.38
N HIS A 19 -39.92 -2.66 -1.69
CA HIS A 19 -38.48 -2.59 -1.54
C HIS A 19 -38.03 -1.45 -2.45
N THR A 20 -37.77 -0.29 -1.86
CA THR A 20 -37.04 0.77 -2.54
C THR A 20 -35.72 0.14 -2.96
N LYS A 21 -35.45 0.15 -4.27
CA LYS A 21 -34.14 -0.26 -4.78
C LYS A 21 -33.09 0.55 -4.02
N PRO A 22 -32.05 -0.08 -3.43
CA PRO A 22 -30.97 0.66 -2.80
C PRO A 22 -30.47 1.71 -3.78
N ALA A 23 -30.35 2.95 -3.31
CA ALA A 23 -29.77 4.02 -4.12
C ALA A 23 -28.39 3.56 -4.62
N ALA A 24 -28.09 3.81 -5.89
CA ALA A 24 -26.78 3.49 -6.44
C ALA A 24 -25.71 4.17 -5.57
N PRO A 25 -24.65 3.45 -5.16
CA PRO A 25 -23.61 4.02 -4.33
C PRO A 25 -22.99 5.22 -5.05
N VAL A 26 -22.76 6.31 -4.32
CA VAL A 26 -22.08 7.51 -4.84
C VAL A 26 -20.69 7.09 -5.31
N PRO A 27 -20.25 7.50 -6.52
CA PRO A 27 -18.90 7.19 -7.00
C PRO A 27 -17.85 7.63 -6.00
N ALA A 28 -16.84 6.79 -5.77
CA ALA A 28 -15.74 7.13 -4.88
C ALA A 28 -15.05 8.43 -5.34
N PRO A 29 -14.66 9.32 -4.40
CA PRO A 29 -13.99 10.55 -4.74
C PRO A 29 -12.66 10.27 -5.45
N LYS A 30 -12.44 10.93 -6.59
CA LYS A 30 -11.15 10.87 -7.31
C LYS A 30 -10.19 11.88 -6.69
N ILE A 31 -9.06 11.40 -6.20
CA ILE A 31 -8.00 12.25 -5.66
C ILE A 31 -7.03 12.60 -6.80
N HIS A 32 -6.86 13.89 -7.06
CA HIS A 32 -5.86 14.39 -8.03
C HIS A 32 -4.71 15.06 -7.28
N VAL A 33 -3.51 14.50 -7.39
CA VAL A 33 -2.30 15.06 -6.79
C VAL A 33 -1.54 15.83 -7.86
N LYS A 34 -1.26 17.12 -7.60
CA LYS A 34 -0.50 17.99 -8.50
C LYS A 34 0.94 18.09 -8.00
N SER A 35 1.84 17.35 -8.63
CA SER A 35 3.26 17.29 -8.25
C SER A 35 4.21 17.72 -9.37
N GLN A 36 3.68 18.26 -10.48
CA GLN A 36 4.45 18.54 -11.70
C GLN A 36 5.62 19.49 -11.45
N GLU A 37 5.41 20.58 -10.71
CA GLU A 37 6.47 21.56 -10.41
C GLU A 37 7.67 20.94 -9.67
N VAL A 38 7.40 19.98 -8.78
CA VAL A 38 8.46 19.26 -8.05
C VAL A 38 9.27 18.38 -9.00
N PHE A 39 8.59 17.71 -9.93
CA PHE A 39 9.25 16.90 -10.95
C PHE A 39 10.05 17.76 -11.92
N ASP A 40 9.50 18.88 -12.38
CA ASP A 40 10.19 19.81 -13.28
C ASP A 40 11.46 20.36 -12.62
N MET A 41 11.38 20.72 -11.33
CA MET A 41 12.54 21.13 -10.55
C MET A 41 13.59 20.02 -10.45
N ALA A 42 13.18 18.79 -10.13
CA ALA A 42 14.09 17.65 -10.05
C ALA A 42 14.75 17.35 -11.40
N LEU A 43 14.01 17.43 -12.53
CA LEU A 43 14.55 17.15 -13.86
C LEU A 43 15.71 18.10 -14.27
N THR A 44 15.84 19.27 -13.64
CA THR A 44 16.99 20.16 -13.85
C THR A 44 18.31 19.63 -13.26
N LYS A 45 18.25 18.67 -12.34
CA LYS A 45 19.39 18.09 -11.61
C LYS A 45 19.85 16.78 -12.27
N PRO A 46 21.12 16.36 -12.11
CA PRO A 46 21.63 15.15 -12.73
C PRO A 46 21.00 13.88 -12.13
N ARG A 47 20.60 12.94 -12.99
CA ARG A 47 20.11 11.62 -12.56
C ARG A 47 21.28 10.66 -12.32
N VAL A 48 21.61 10.45 -11.05
CA VAL A 48 22.69 9.54 -10.62
C VAL A 48 22.13 8.49 -9.66
N HIS A 49 22.54 7.24 -9.83
CA HIS A 49 22.20 6.18 -8.87
C HIS A 49 23.11 6.26 -7.63
N LEU A 50 22.51 6.47 -6.46
CA LEU A 50 23.18 6.74 -5.19
C LEU A 50 23.56 5.45 -4.43
N GLY A 51 23.12 4.29 -4.92
CA GLY A 51 23.39 2.97 -4.37
C GLY A 51 22.16 2.32 -3.76
N SER A 52 22.38 1.45 -2.78
CA SER A 52 21.31 0.68 -2.16
C SER A 52 21.50 0.46 -0.65
N ALA A 53 20.41 0.12 0.04
CA ALA A 53 20.43 -0.33 1.43
C ALA A 53 19.47 -1.50 1.62
N LEU A 54 19.69 -2.27 2.68
CA LEU A 54 18.75 -3.31 3.09
C LEU A 54 17.61 -2.68 3.90
N TYR A 55 16.38 -3.06 3.60
CA TYR A 55 15.22 -2.74 4.43
C TYR A 55 15.37 -3.44 5.77
N SER A 56 15.54 -2.64 6.82
CA SER A 56 15.84 -3.08 8.18
C SER A 56 15.08 -2.19 9.18
N PRO A 57 13.79 -2.45 9.41
CA PRO A 57 13.02 -1.66 10.36
C PRO A 57 13.51 -1.90 11.79
N ASN A 58 13.46 -0.86 12.61
CA ASN A 58 13.75 -0.96 14.02
C ASN A 58 12.59 -1.66 14.73
N LEU A 59 12.80 -2.90 15.14
CA LEU A 59 11.82 -3.68 15.89
C LEU A 59 11.85 -3.25 17.36
N THR A 60 10.74 -2.73 17.86
CA THR A 60 10.52 -2.49 19.28
C THR A 60 9.48 -3.46 19.82
N LEU A 61 9.51 -3.77 21.11
CA LEU A 61 8.40 -4.51 21.73
C LEU A 61 7.16 -3.60 21.74
N SER A 62 6.00 -4.19 21.42
CA SER A 62 4.76 -3.43 21.53
C SER A 62 4.50 -3.03 22.99
N SER A 63 4.02 -1.80 23.20
CA SER A 63 3.71 -1.24 24.52
C SER A 63 2.82 -2.17 25.36
N ASN A 64 3.06 -2.25 26.68
CA ASN A 64 2.30 -3.02 27.68
C ASN A 64 0.84 -2.57 27.89
N LYS A 65 0.24 -1.78 26.99
CA LYS A 65 -1.16 -1.40 27.10
C LYS A 65 -2.04 -2.62 26.81
N PRO A 66 -3.14 -2.85 27.55
CA PRO A 66 -4.07 -3.91 27.23
C PRO A 66 -4.65 -3.64 25.84
N ARG A 67 -4.45 -4.60 24.94
CA ARG A 67 -4.92 -4.54 23.56
C ARG A 67 -6.01 -5.60 23.33
N PRO A 68 -6.99 -5.34 22.43
CA PRO A 68 -7.92 -6.35 21.95
C PRO A 68 -7.20 -7.63 21.49
N LEU A 69 -7.87 -8.78 21.59
CA LEU A 69 -7.28 -10.11 21.28
C LEU A 69 -6.71 -10.18 19.85
N GLU A 70 -7.33 -9.50 18.89
CA GLU A 70 -6.85 -9.41 17.50
C GLU A 70 -5.48 -8.70 17.38
N GLU A 71 -5.18 -7.76 18.27
CA GLU A 71 -3.89 -7.07 18.32
C GLU A 71 -2.81 -7.87 19.07
N MET A 72 -3.18 -8.95 19.77
CA MET A 72 -2.20 -9.89 20.39
C MET A 72 -1.45 -10.72 19.36
N LYS A 73 -1.92 -10.76 18.10
CA LYS A 73 -1.18 -11.35 16.97
C LYS A 73 0.15 -10.65 16.68
N ARG A 74 0.39 -9.48 17.29
CA ARG A 74 1.53 -8.58 16.98
C ARG A 74 2.42 -8.40 18.20
N PHE A 75 3.53 -9.14 18.26
CA PHE A 75 4.48 -9.10 19.39
C PHE A 75 5.49 -7.94 19.30
N PHE A 76 5.75 -7.43 18.10
CA PHE A 76 6.71 -6.34 17.84
C PHE A 76 6.04 -5.20 17.10
N ALA A 77 6.60 -4.01 17.22
CA ALA A 77 6.24 -2.82 16.47
C ALA A 77 7.45 -2.43 15.61
N ALA A 78 7.35 -2.53 14.28
CA ALA A 78 8.43 -2.19 13.35
C ALA A 78 8.43 -0.69 12.98
N ALA A 79 9.41 0.10 13.45
CA ALA A 79 9.57 1.48 12.97
C ALA A 79 10.42 1.45 11.69
N PRO A 80 9.96 2.00 10.54
CA PRO A 80 10.80 2.04 9.36
C PRO A 80 12.11 2.77 9.68
N GLY A 81 13.23 2.21 9.22
CA GLY A 81 14.47 2.98 9.15
C GLY A 81 14.29 4.03 8.04
N PRO A 82 14.53 5.33 8.31
CA PRO A 82 14.38 6.36 7.29
C PRO A 82 15.32 6.08 6.12
N ILE A 83 14.93 6.50 4.91
CA ILE A 83 15.82 6.45 3.76
C ILE A 83 17.05 7.31 4.08
N PRO A 84 18.29 6.89 3.76
CA PRO A 84 19.47 7.68 4.07
C PRO A 84 19.37 9.09 3.50
N TYR A 85 19.70 10.10 4.29
CA TYR A 85 19.62 11.49 3.85
C TYR A 85 20.64 11.79 2.73
N PHE A 86 20.19 12.36 1.61
CA PHE A 86 21.02 12.68 0.45
C PHE A 86 20.91 14.18 0.08
N PRO A 87 21.62 15.06 0.80
CA PRO A 87 21.57 16.50 0.54
C PRO A 87 22.09 16.82 -0.88
N GLU A 88 21.40 17.70 -1.58
CA GLU A 88 21.75 18.17 -2.94
C GLU A 88 21.84 17.05 -4.00
N LYS A 89 21.19 15.91 -3.76
CA LYS A 89 21.12 14.77 -4.71
C LYS A 89 19.72 14.53 -5.23
N GLU A 90 18.89 15.57 -5.31
CA GLU A 90 17.57 15.46 -5.91
C GLU A 90 17.70 15.03 -7.38
N ASN A 91 16.70 14.30 -7.86
CA ASN A 91 16.73 13.51 -9.09
C ASN A 91 17.69 12.30 -9.07
N GLY A 92 18.46 12.11 -7.99
CA GLY A 92 19.16 10.86 -7.75
C GLY A 92 18.20 9.70 -7.51
N SER A 93 18.63 8.48 -7.84
CA SER A 93 17.86 7.27 -7.54
C SER A 93 18.54 6.45 -6.45
N PHE A 94 17.77 5.81 -5.59
CA PHE A 94 18.27 4.95 -4.53
C PHE A 94 17.44 3.68 -4.43
N THR A 95 18.08 2.52 -4.23
CA THR A 95 17.37 1.23 -4.20
C THR A 95 17.32 0.67 -2.79
N ILE A 96 16.11 0.42 -2.29
CA ILE A 96 15.87 -0.27 -1.04
C ILE A 96 15.59 -1.74 -1.37
N ARG A 97 16.35 -2.65 -0.78
CA ARG A 97 16.20 -4.09 -0.98
C ARG A 97 15.44 -4.67 0.19
N VAL A 98 14.25 -5.18 -0.08
CA VAL A 98 13.30 -5.67 0.92
C VAL A 98 13.31 -7.19 0.91
N PRO A 99 13.83 -7.84 1.97
CA PRO A 99 13.77 -9.29 2.08
C PRO A 99 12.33 -9.81 2.10
N ARG A 100 12.09 -10.93 1.44
CA ARG A 100 10.78 -11.60 1.36
C ARG A 100 10.15 -11.92 2.71
N SER A 101 10.95 -12.05 3.78
CA SER A 101 10.46 -12.25 5.15
C SER A 101 9.58 -11.10 5.65
N TYR A 102 9.76 -9.89 5.11
CA TYR A 102 8.90 -8.73 5.42
C TYR A 102 7.69 -8.62 4.49
N LEU A 103 7.67 -9.39 3.41
CA LEU A 103 6.64 -9.34 2.36
C LEU A 103 5.65 -10.51 2.45
N ALA A 104 5.95 -11.48 3.32
CA ALA A 104 5.09 -12.62 3.56
C ALA A 104 3.69 -12.13 3.96
N SER A 105 2.69 -12.59 3.21
CA SER A 105 1.30 -12.34 3.52
C SER A 105 0.88 -13.15 4.75
N SER A 106 -0.02 -12.59 5.55
CA SER A 106 -0.72 -13.22 6.67
C SER A 106 -1.41 -14.54 6.29
N TYR A 107 -1.69 -14.75 5.01
CA TYR A 107 -2.32 -15.96 4.46
C TYR A 107 -1.33 -17.05 4.02
N ALA A 108 -0.03 -16.74 3.95
CA ALA A 108 0.96 -17.66 3.38
C ALA A 108 1.29 -18.86 4.28
N GLU A 109 1.01 -18.79 5.59
CA GLU A 109 1.16 -19.92 6.50
C GLU A 109 0.06 -19.92 7.58
N SER A 110 -0.29 -21.10 8.09
CA SER A 110 -1.27 -21.35 9.15
C SER A 110 -0.82 -20.87 10.54
N VAL A 111 -0.16 -19.72 10.61
CA VAL A 111 0.41 -19.14 11.82
C VAL A 111 -0.48 -17.98 12.26
N PRO A 112 -0.94 -17.93 13.52
CA PRO A 112 -1.88 -16.90 14.00
C PRO A 112 -1.20 -15.53 14.23
N VAL A 113 -0.07 -15.25 13.57
CA VAL A 113 0.75 -14.04 13.75
C VAL A 113 0.66 -13.22 12.47
N ALA A 114 0.50 -11.90 12.60
CA ALA A 114 0.45 -11.00 11.44
C ALA A 114 1.70 -11.19 10.56
N GLY A 115 1.49 -11.26 9.25
CA GLY A 115 2.58 -11.26 8.27
C GLY A 115 3.35 -9.94 8.30
N GLY A 116 4.59 -9.92 7.79
CA GLY A 116 5.41 -8.71 7.77
C GLY A 116 4.72 -7.54 7.03
N LEU A 117 4.01 -7.84 5.94
CA LEU A 117 3.31 -6.84 5.15
C LEU A 117 2.07 -6.30 5.87
N GLU A 118 1.36 -7.15 6.61
CA GLU A 118 0.19 -6.74 7.40
C GLU A 118 0.59 -5.72 8.48
N GLU A 119 1.69 -5.97 9.20
CA GLU A 119 2.20 -5.04 10.22
C GLU A 119 2.58 -3.68 9.61
N ILE A 120 3.23 -3.67 8.44
CA ILE A 120 3.59 -2.44 7.71
C ILE A 120 2.33 -1.65 7.33
N CYS A 121 1.33 -2.33 6.75
CA CYS A 121 0.07 -1.72 6.34
C CYS A 121 -0.76 -1.21 7.52
N ASP A 122 -0.75 -1.90 8.66
CA ASP A 122 -1.46 -1.46 9.86
C ASP A 122 -0.83 -0.22 10.49
N ARG A 123 0.51 -0.24 10.62
CA ARG A 123 1.25 0.81 11.31
C ARG A 123 1.16 2.16 10.61
N ARG A 124 1.06 2.16 9.28
CA ARG A 124 0.89 3.38 8.46
C ARG A 124 1.91 4.45 8.84
N ALA A 125 3.17 4.06 8.97
CA ALA A 125 4.28 5.00 9.12
C ALA A 125 4.55 5.66 7.76
N LEU A 126 3.58 6.45 7.30
CA LEU A 126 3.50 6.96 5.94
C LEU A 126 2.95 8.38 6.00
N TRP A 127 3.69 9.33 5.43
CA TRP A 127 3.33 10.74 5.41
C TRP A 127 3.41 11.29 3.98
N GLY A 128 2.32 11.89 3.51
CA GLY A 128 2.17 12.39 2.14
C GLY A 128 1.39 11.46 1.21
N THR A 129 1.28 11.86 -0.05
CA THR A 129 0.53 11.15 -1.09
C THR A 129 1.27 11.32 -2.41
N GLU A 130 1.56 10.22 -3.11
CA GLU A 130 2.46 10.14 -4.29
C GLU A 130 3.92 10.52 -3.98
N ILE A 131 4.14 11.72 -3.46
CA ILE A 131 5.39 12.17 -2.87
C ILE A 131 5.30 11.97 -1.35
N TYR A 132 6.27 11.26 -0.80
CA TYR A 132 6.34 10.91 0.61
C TYR A 132 7.58 11.51 1.27
N THR A 133 7.51 11.77 2.58
CA THR A 133 8.68 12.13 3.37
C THR A 133 9.67 10.97 3.44
N ASP A 134 10.97 11.23 3.56
CA ASP A 134 12.00 10.22 3.83
C ASP A 134 11.84 9.44 5.14
N ASP A 135 11.04 9.95 6.07
CA ASP A 135 10.59 9.23 7.29
C ASP A 135 9.56 8.11 7.02
N SER A 136 8.99 8.09 5.81
CA SER A 136 7.95 7.14 5.44
C SER A 136 8.51 5.74 5.17
N ASP A 137 7.75 4.72 5.56
CA ASP A 137 8.00 3.34 5.17
C ASP A 137 7.83 3.18 3.65
N VAL A 138 8.91 2.80 2.97
CA VAL A 138 8.93 2.68 1.52
C VAL A 138 8.03 1.54 0.99
N VAL A 139 7.82 0.48 1.78
CA VAL A 139 6.91 -0.63 1.42
C VAL A 139 5.46 -0.15 1.58
N ALA A 140 5.15 0.56 2.67
CA ALA A 140 3.84 1.18 2.84
C ALA A 140 3.56 2.20 1.71
N ALA A 141 4.56 2.98 1.30
CA ALA A 141 4.45 3.90 0.17
C ALA A 141 4.17 3.17 -1.15
N ALA A 142 4.76 1.99 -1.37
CA ALA A 142 4.52 1.15 -2.55
C ALA A 142 3.09 0.61 -2.60
N VAL A 143 2.54 0.21 -1.46
CA VAL A 143 1.12 -0.16 -1.33
C VAL A 143 0.23 1.06 -1.60
N HIS A 144 0.48 2.17 -0.90
CA HIS A 144 -0.34 3.37 -0.98
C HIS A 144 -0.39 3.96 -2.40
N SER A 145 0.76 4.03 -3.08
CA SER A 145 0.83 4.55 -4.46
C SER A 145 0.38 3.55 -5.53
N GLY A 146 0.01 2.32 -5.15
CA GLY A 146 -0.62 1.34 -6.04
C GLY A 146 0.35 0.49 -6.86
N TRP A 147 1.62 0.40 -6.46
CA TRP A 147 2.57 -0.49 -7.14
C TRP A 147 2.30 -1.94 -6.79
N ILE A 148 2.07 -2.22 -5.50
CA ILE A 148 1.88 -3.56 -4.96
C ILE A 148 0.61 -3.61 -4.12
N LYS A 149 0.01 -4.80 -4.03
CA LYS A 149 -1.16 -5.05 -3.21
C LYS A 149 -0.75 -5.13 -1.74
N GLY A 150 -1.53 -4.46 -0.88
CA GLY A 150 -1.35 -4.53 0.58
C GLY A 150 -1.91 -5.81 1.19
N ASP A 151 -1.53 -6.05 2.43
CA ASP A 151 -2.12 -7.10 3.28
C ASP A 151 -2.83 -6.43 4.46
N PHE A 152 -4.10 -6.76 4.64
CA PHE A 152 -4.96 -6.18 5.67
C PHE A 152 -5.52 -7.27 6.60
N GLY A 153 -4.82 -8.41 6.69
CA GLY A 153 -5.22 -9.55 7.50
C GLY A 153 -6.59 -10.06 7.05
N ALA A 154 -7.49 -10.27 8.01
CA ALA A 154 -8.84 -10.81 7.78
C ALA A 154 -9.70 -10.00 6.80
N TYR A 155 -9.37 -8.72 6.57
CA TYR A 155 -10.11 -7.87 5.63
C TYR A 155 -9.63 -7.98 4.17
N SER A 156 -8.52 -8.67 3.91
CA SER A 156 -7.91 -8.70 2.57
C SER A 156 -8.81 -9.33 1.52
N ASP A 157 -9.54 -10.39 1.87
CA ASP A 157 -10.45 -11.07 0.95
C ASP A 157 -11.71 -10.25 0.68
N ASP A 158 -12.27 -9.60 1.71
CA ASP A 158 -13.41 -8.68 1.57
C ASP A 158 -13.06 -7.49 0.68
N LEU A 159 -11.89 -6.87 0.90
CA LEU A 159 -11.40 -5.77 0.08
C LEU A 159 -11.20 -6.21 -1.38
N ARG A 160 -10.66 -7.41 -1.61
CA ARG A 160 -10.52 -7.98 -2.95
C ARG A 160 -11.87 -8.22 -3.63
N ALA A 161 -12.87 -8.69 -2.89
CA ALA A 161 -14.22 -8.88 -3.42
C ALA A 161 -14.87 -7.55 -3.79
N LEU A 162 -14.67 -6.49 -2.99
CA LEU A 162 -15.18 -5.14 -3.26
C LEU A 162 -14.53 -4.51 -4.51
N GLU A 163 -13.22 -4.69 -4.69
CA GLU A 163 -12.51 -4.25 -5.90
C GLU A 163 -13.09 -4.92 -7.16
N ALA A 164 -13.22 -6.26 -7.14
CA ALA A 164 -13.77 -7.02 -8.27
C ALA A 164 -15.20 -6.57 -8.63
N GLN A 165 -16.05 -6.29 -7.64
CA GLN A 165 -17.40 -5.77 -7.87
C GLN A 165 -17.39 -4.37 -8.49
N THR A 166 -16.44 -3.52 -8.10
CA THR A 166 -16.30 -2.16 -8.65
C THR A 166 -15.88 -2.20 -10.11
N GLU A 167 -14.96 -3.10 -10.46
CA GLU A 167 -14.51 -3.32 -11.83
C GLU A 167 -15.63 -3.86 -12.73
N MET A 168 -16.45 -4.80 -12.23
CA MET A 168 -17.60 -5.34 -12.97
C MET A 168 -18.72 -4.31 -13.20
N ASN A 169 -18.94 -3.38 -12.26
CA ASN A 169 -19.97 -2.35 -12.38
C ASN A 169 -19.51 -1.12 -13.18
N GLY A 170 -18.20 -0.91 -13.36
CA GLY A 170 -17.61 0.22 -14.08
C GLY A 170 -17.55 0.08 -15.61
N THR A 171 -17.82 -1.11 -16.17
CA THR A 171 -17.72 -1.36 -17.62
C THR A 171 -18.96 -0.88 -18.38
N ASN A 172 -19.05 0.43 -18.61
CA ASN A 172 -19.80 1.01 -19.74
C ASN A 172 -19.03 2.12 -20.48
N GLY A 173 -17.74 2.30 -20.23
CA GLY A 173 -16.92 3.26 -20.97
C GLY A 173 -15.45 2.87 -20.96
N ASP A 174 -14.89 2.73 -22.17
CA ASP A 174 -13.48 2.54 -22.50
C ASP A 174 -12.93 1.11 -22.40
N LYS A 175 -13.27 0.29 -23.40
CA LYS A 175 -12.49 -0.89 -23.76
C LYS A 175 -11.27 -0.44 -24.57
N THR A 176 -10.19 -0.07 -23.88
CA THR A 176 -8.86 -0.23 -24.46
C THR A 176 -8.38 -1.64 -24.13
N ASN A 177 -8.01 -2.40 -25.16
CA ASN A 177 -7.47 -3.74 -25.01
C ASN A 177 -6.16 -3.67 -24.21
N GLY A 178 -6.20 -4.11 -22.95
CA GLY A 178 -5.03 -4.17 -22.09
C GLY A 178 -5.27 -5.15 -20.95
N ASP A 179 -5.04 -6.42 -21.26
CA ASP A 179 -5.02 -7.59 -20.37
C ASP A 179 -6.26 -7.94 -19.55
N THR A 180 -6.60 -9.22 -19.68
CA THR A 180 -7.62 -9.92 -18.90
C THR A 180 -7.08 -10.12 -17.48
N PRO A 181 -7.87 -9.98 -16.40
CA PRO A 181 -7.43 -10.48 -15.10
C PRO A 181 -7.24 -12.00 -15.26
N HIS A 182 -6.12 -12.55 -14.77
CA HIS A 182 -5.70 -13.96 -14.84
C HIS A 182 -4.61 -14.35 -15.86
N SER A 183 -3.60 -13.51 -16.10
CA SER A 183 -2.24 -14.07 -16.23
C SER A 183 -1.69 -14.27 -14.80
N ASN A 184 -1.43 -15.52 -14.42
CA ASN A 184 -0.96 -15.90 -13.08
C ASN A 184 0.50 -15.52 -12.79
N GLU A 185 1.13 -14.71 -13.65
CA GLU A 185 2.54 -14.35 -13.53
C GLU A 185 2.64 -12.87 -13.18
N THR A 186 3.06 -12.60 -11.94
CA THR A 186 3.46 -11.25 -11.56
C THR A 186 4.73 -10.93 -12.34
N PRO A 187 4.79 -9.82 -13.09
CA PRO A 187 6.00 -9.47 -13.83
C PRO A 187 7.17 -9.24 -12.86
N ASP A 188 8.35 -9.77 -13.21
CA ASP A 188 9.56 -9.62 -12.40
C ASP A 188 10.00 -8.16 -12.21
N LYS A 189 9.52 -7.25 -13.07
CA LYS A 189 9.89 -5.83 -13.07
C LYS A 189 8.73 -4.93 -13.45
N LEU A 190 8.58 -3.85 -12.69
CA LEU A 190 7.63 -2.76 -12.90
C LEU A 190 8.44 -1.48 -13.12
N ASP A 191 8.61 -1.06 -14.37
CA ASP A 191 9.28 0.22 -14.71
C ASP A 191 8.31 1.42 -14.70
N THR A 192 7.01 1.14 -14.74
CA THR A 192 5.93 2.11 -14.67
C THR A 192 4.90 1.64 -13.66
N LYS A 193 4.21 2.58 -13.01
CA LYS A 193 3.12 2.26 -12.09
C LYS A 193 2.05 1.43 -12.83
N PRO A 194 1.66 0.25 -12.32
CA PRO A 194 0.64 -0.58 -12.94
C PRO A 194 -0.75 0.04 -12.79
N VAL A 195 -1.69 -0.36 -13.66
CA VAL A 195 -3.09 0.10 -13.57
C VAL A 195 -3.78 -0.42 -12.30
N HIS A 196 -3.48 -1.66 -11.94
CA HIS A 196 -3.93 -2.31 -10.70
C HIS A 196 -2.71 -2.76 -9.89
N PRO A 197 -2.71 -2.62 -8.55
CA PRO A 197 -1.60 -3.08 -7.72
C PRO A 197 -1.36 -4.58 -7.89
N VAL A 198 -0.09 -4.96 -8.09
CA VAL A 198 0.25 -6.38 -8.34
C VAL A 198 0.47 -7.16 -7.05
N PHE A 199 0.29 -8.47 -7.10
CA PHE A 199 0.69 -9.35 -5.99
C PHE A 199 2.20 -9.42 -5.86
N ILE A 200 2.70 -9.73 -4.66
CA ILE A 200 4.12 -9.98 -4.44
C ILE A 200 4.36 -11.50 -4.56
N PRO A 201 5.31 -11.96 -5.39
CA PRO A 201 5.68 -13.37 -5.44
C PRO A 201 6.26 -13.84 -4.10
N ALA A 202 5.70 -14.91 -3.52
CA ALA A 202 6.02 -15.37 -2.17
C ALA A 202 7.49 -15.82 -2.00
N ASP A 203 8.14 -16.23 -3.08
CA ASP A 203 9.50 -16.75 -3.09
C ASP A 203 10.56 -15.67 -3.38
N ARG A 204 10.17 -14.43 -3.69
CA ARG A 204 11.07 -13.36 -4.13
C ARG A 204 11.25 -12.25 -3.11
N ASP A 205 12.48 -11.72 -3.07
CA ASP A 205 12.78 -10.43 -2.46
C ASP A 205 12.29 -9.30 -3.39
N MET A 206 12.14 -8.08 -2.87
CA MET A 206 11.66 -6.94 -3.65
C MET A 206 12.65 -5.77 -3.57
N HIS A 207 13.05 -5.22 -4.72
CA HIS A 207 13.86 -4.01 -4.81
C HIS A 207 12.97 -2.84 -5.19
N ILE A 208 12.85 -1.85 -4.31
CA ILE A 208 12.14 -0.61 -4.59
C ILE A 208 13.18 0.46 -4.93
N THR A 209 13.15 0.97 -6.16
CA THR A 209 13.99 2.12 -6.52
C THR A 209 13.16 3.39 -6.39
N VAL A 210 13.63 4.33 -5.59
CA VAL A 210 13.02 5.64 -5.40
C VAL A 210 13.81 6.73 -6.10
N VAL A 211 13.14 7.85 -6.39
CA VAL A 211 13.75 9.12 -6.77
C VAL A 211 13.76 10.04 -5.57
N ILE A 212 14.90 10.64 -5.29
CA ILE A 212 15.02 11.70 -4.27
C ILE A 212 14.48 13.01 -4.84
N LEU A 213 13.64 13.68 -4.06
CA LEU A 213 12.96 14.92 -4.40
C LEU A 213 13.21 15.96 -3.29
N PRO A 214 13.09 17.27 -3.59
CA PRO A 214 13.17 18.30 -2.56
C PRO A 214 12.02 18.13 -1.53
N PRO A 215 12.22 18.57 -0.27
CA PRO A 215 11.16 18.53 0.74
C PRO A 215 9.98 19.41 0.32
N LEU A 216 8.78 18.99 0.70
CA LEU A 216 7.57 19.80 0.53
C LEU A 216 7.33 20.65 1.77
N SER A 217 6.74 21.83 1.58
CA SER A 217 6.28 22.68 2.69
C SER A 217 5.14 22.04 3.49
N LYS A 218 4.37 21.16 2.83
CA LYS A 218 3.30 20.39 3.43
C LYS A 218 3.11 19.09 2.67
N TYR A 219 2.90 18.01 3.41
CA TYR A 219 2.53 16.71 2.87
C TYR A 219 1.07 16.45 3.23
N GLU A 220 0.20 16.30 2.23
CA GLU A 220 -1.20 15.96 2.48
C GLU A 220 -1.37 14.45 2.62
N GLY A 221 -2.14 14.04 3.64
CA GLY A 221 -2.56 12.67 3.81
C GLY A 221 -3.77 12.34 2.93
N SER A 222 -3.86 11.10 2.46
CA SER A 222 -4.98 10.59 1.68
C SER A 222 -5.26 9.13 2.02
N VAL A 223 -6.28 8.55 1.38
CA VAL A 223 -6.55 7.11 1.43
C VAL A 223 -6.51 6.60 0.00
N LEU A 224 -5.51 5.78 -0.29
CA LEU A 224 -5.32 5.13 -1.59
C LEU A 224 -5.02 3.65 -1.36
N HIS A 225 -5.58 2.78 -2.22
CA HIS A 225 -5.39 1.33 -2.15
C HIS A 225 -5.61 0.77 -0.72
N HIS A 226 -6.69 1.23 -0.08
CA HIS A 226 -7.12 0.90 1.30
C HIS A 226 -6.14 1.27 2.41
N LEU A 227 -5.06 1.97 2.09
CA LEU A 227 -4.07 2.44 3.04
C LEU A 227 -4.22 3.95 3.26
N LYS A 228 -4.27 4.37 4.53
CA LYS A 228 -4.34 5.79 4.90
C LYS A 228 -2.94 6.34 5.18
N SER A 229 -2.55 7.41 4.49
CA SER A 229 -1.36 8.20 4.83
C SER A 229 -1.68 9.37 5.75
N ARG A 230 -0.66 9.92 6.41
CA ARG A 230 -0.76 11.01 7.37
C ARG A 230 -0.38 12.34 6.72
N THR A 231 -1.03 13.42 7.15
CA THR A 231 -0.58 14.78 6.83
C THR A 231 0.63 15.13 7.68
N TRP A 232 1.58 15.86 7.11
CA TRP A 232 2.65 16.53 7.83
C TRP A 232 2.65 18.01 7.45
N GLY A 233 2.36 18.88 8.41
CA GLY A 233 2.41 20.33 8.25
C GLY A 233 3.47 20.90 9.21
N GLY A 234 4.53 21.49 8.66
CA GLY A 234 5.67 22.00 9.41
C GLY A 234 6.95 21.92 8.58
N ASP A 235 8.02 22.56 9.04
CA ASP A 235 9.34 22.52 8.39
C ASP A 235 9.92 21.10 8.52
N HIS A 236 9.72 20.30 7.48
CA HIS A 236 10.40 19.02 7.32
C HIS A 236 11.83 19.29 6.86
N ASP A 237 12.81 18.84 7.63
CA ASP A 237 14.25 19.10 7.42
C ASP A 237 14.95 18.01 6.60
N GLY A 238 14.21 16.96 6.22
CA GLY A 238 14.68 15.85 5.42
C GLY A 238 14.53 16.07 3.92
N MET A 239 14.24 14.99 3.22
CA MET A 239 13.99 14.96 1.78
C MET A 239 12.66 14.27 1.45
N SER A 240 12.19 14.46 0.24
CA SER A 240 11.04 13.72 -0.28
C SER A 240 11.50 12.55 -1.13
N PHE A 241 10.61 11.59 -1.37
CA PHE A 241 10.82 10.59 -2.40
C PHE A 241 9.53 10.22 -3.14
N ILE A 242 9.71 9.65 -4.33
CA ILE A 242 8.67 8.94 -5.09
C ILE A 242 9.23 7.60 -5.58
N ILE A 243 8.37 6.60 -5.71
CA ILE A 243 8.77 5.30 -6.27
C ILE A 243 8.92 5.41 -7.78
N GLN A 244 10.09 5.00 -8.28
CA GLN A 244 10.41 4.98 -9.70
C GLN A 244 10.08 3.63 -10.34
N ARG A 245 10.47 2.53 -9.69
CA ARG A 245 10.31 1.17 -10.20
C ARG A 245 10.37 0.15 -9.06
N ILE A 246 9.85 -1.03 -9.32
CA ILE A 246 9.95 -2.20 -8.44
C ILE A 246 10.46 -3.41 -9.24
N GLU A 247 11.34 -4.20 -8.64
CA GLU A 247 11.84 -5.46 -9.18
C GLU A 247 11.64 -6.57 -8.15
N PHE A 248 11.11 -7.72 -8.56
CA PHE A 248 11.06 -8.93 -7.76
C PHE A 248 12.24 -9.80 -8.14
N VAL A 249 13.09 -10.11 -7.17
CA VAL A 249 14.37 -10.80 -7.40
C VAL A 249 14.52 -11.99 -6.47
N ASP A 250 15.18 -13.04 -6.93
CA ASP A 250 15.66 -14.09 -6.02
C ASP A 250 17.12 -13.77 -5.66
N GLU A 251 17.34 -13.06 -4.53
CA GLU A 251 18.70 -12.87 -4.07
C GLU A 251 19.25 -14.17 -3.47
N GLY A 252 20.43 -14.59 -3.96
CA GLY A 252 21.16 -15.70 -3.35
C GLY A 252 21.43 -15.44 -1.86
N ARG A 253 21.44 -16.53 -1.07
CA ARG A 253 21.57 -16.48 0.41
C ARG A 253 22.78 -15.64 0.89
N GLU A 254 23.87 -15.63 0.14
CA GLU A 254 25.11 -14.94 0.49
C GLU A 254 25.03 -13.40 0.33
N THR A 255 24.17 -12.91 -0.57
CA THR A 255 24.10 -11.47 -0.89
C THR A 255 22.89 -10.76 -0.29
N ARG A 256 21.89 -11.56 0.13
CA ARG A 256 20.58 -11.09 0.60
C ARG A 256 20.64 -10.07 1.73
N TYR A 257 21.61 -10.19 2.63
CA TYR A 257 21.73 -9.33 3.82
C TYR A 257 22.95 -8.39 3.80
N VAL A 258 23.60 -8.21 2.65
CA VAL A 258 24.84 -7.42 2.54
C VAL A 258 24.55 -5.98 2.17
N GLU A 259 24.81 -5.01 3.05
CA GLU A 259 24.72 -3.57 2.77
C GLU A 259 25.58 -3.14 1.55
N ARG A 260 25.01 -2.32 0.65
CA ARG A 260 25.61 -1.97 -0.65
C ARG A 260 25.44 -0.48 -0.98
N GLY A 261 26.23 0.38 -0.36
CA GLY A 261 26.20 1.82 -0.62
C GLY A 261 27.38 2.59 -0.05
N MET A 262 27.41 3.91 -0.26
CA MET A 262 28.47 4.78 0.27
C MET A 262 28.61 4.68 1.80
N GLY A 263 27.50 4.48 2.53
CA GLY A 263 27.51 4.24 3.99
C GLY A 263 28.08 2.87 4.41
N ALA A 264 27.98 1.85 3.55
CA ALA A 264 28.58 0.53 3.81
C ALA A 264 30.11 0.55 3.68
N ARG A 265 30.66 1.41 2.82
CA ARG A 265 32.11 1.61 2.68
C ARG A 265 32.73 2.30 3.90
N LYS A 266 32.02 3.23 4.56
CA LYS A 266 32.51 3.91 5.76
C LYS A 266 32.62 3.01 7.00
N ARG A 267 31.88 1.89 7.07
CA ARG A 267 31.96 0.91 8.18
C ARG A 267 33.07 -0.13 8.02
N LYS A 268 33.81 -0.10 6.91
CA LYS A 268 34.93 -1.01 6.61
C LYS A 268 36.32 -0.38 6.78
N VAL A 269 36.40 0.83 7.36
CA VAL A 269 37.67 1.54 7.62
C VAL A 269 37.83 1.72 9.12
#